data_AF-A0A6L7SWZ7-F1
#
_entry.id   AF-A0A6L7SWZ7-F1
#
_cell.length_a   1.000
_cell.length_b   1.000
_cell.length_c   1.000
_cell.angle_alpha   90.00
_cell.angle_beta   90.00
_cell.angle_gamma   90.00
#
_symmetry.space_group_name_H-M   'P 1'
#
loop_
_entity.id
_entity.type
_entity.pdbx_description
1 polymer ?
#
loop_
_entity_poly.entity_id
_entity_poly.type
_entity_poly.pdbx_seq_one_letter_code
_entity_poly.pdbx_strand_id
1 'polypeptide(L)'
;RKDIALHILDTAPPDVFNHNLETVPRLYKQARPGSDYQFSLTLLERAKKQWPQMPTKSGIMLGLGETRGEILQVMQDMRKHNIDMITLGQYLQPSRHHLAVQKYWTPEEFDELGEYGDQLGFANVASGPMVRSSYHADLQAHELAGQTRINPCYT
;
A
#
# COMPACT_ATOMS: atom_id res chain seq x y z
N ARG A 1 -4.73 -5.42 -22.81
CA ARG A 1 -3.32 -5.37 -22.32
C ARG A 1 -3.22 -5.81 -20.86
N LYS A 2 -4.05 -5.27 -19.95
CA LYS A 2 -4.11 -5.71 -18.54
C LYS A 2 -4.40 -7.22 -18.37
N ASP A 3 -5.35 -7.75 -19.12
CA ASP A 3 -5.75 -9.16 -18.98
C ASP A 3 -4.63 -10.13 -19.39
N ILE A 4 -3.81 -9.73 -20.37
CA ILE A 4 -2.61 -10.49 -20.79
C ILE A 4 -1.58 -10.52 -19.66
N ALA A 5 -1.34 -9.37 -19.00
CA ALA A 5 -0.37 -9.30 -17.90
C ALA A 5 -0.83 -10.15 -16.69
N LEU A 6 -2.12 -10.10 -16.34
CA LEU A 6 -2.66 -10.94 -15.27
C LEU A 6 -2.56 -12.43 -15.62
N HIS A 7 -2.81 -12.81 -16.88
CA HIS A 7 -2.68 -14.19 -17.32
C HIS A 7 -1.24 -14.72 -17.28
N ILE A 8 -0.24 -13.88 -17.56
CA ILE A 8 1.18 -14.27 -17.43
C ILE A 8 1.51 -14.56 -15.97
N LEU A 9 0.98 -13.78 -15.03
CA LEU A 9 1.20 -13.99 -13.59
C LEU A 9 0.58 -15.30 -13.08
N ASP A 10 -0.41 -15.89 -13.76
CA ASP A 10 -0.93 -17.22 -13.39
C ASP A 10 0.15 -18.30 -13.48
N THR A 11 1.16 -18.13 -14.35
CA THR A 11 2.23 -19.12 -14.56
C THR A 11 3.41 -18.98 -13.59
N ALA A 12 3.51 -17.82 -12.93
CA ALA A 12 4.55 -17.50 -11.95
C ALA A 12 4.04 -16.42 -10.98
N PRO A 13 3.17 -16.79 -10.02
CA PRO A 13 2.53 -15.81 -9.15
C PRO A 13 3.56 -15.18 -8.18
N PRO A 14 3.49 -13.86 -7.94
CA PRO A 14 4.34 -13.22 -6.94
C PRO A 14 3.87 -13.57 -5.51
N ASP A 15 4.75 -13.45 -4.53
CA ASP A 15 4.39 -13.65 -3.11
C ASP A 15 3.39 -12.58 -2.63
N VAL A 16 3.44 -11.38 -3.19
CA VAL A 16 2.54 -10.25 -2.91
C VAL A 16 2.24 -9.50 -4.20
N PHE A 17 0.97 -9.24 -4.47
CA PHE A 17 0.55 -8.40 -5.59
C PHE A 17 0.46 -6.93 -5.15
N ASN A 18 1.44 -6.11 -5.56
CA ASN A 18 1.52 -4.71 -5.16
C ASN A 18 1.17 -3.74 -6.31
N HIS A 19 0.32 -2.76 -6.03
CA HIS A 19 0.08 -1.61 -6.92
C HIS A 19 -0.25 -0.37 -6.10
N ASN A 20 0.62 0.64 -6.12
CA ASN A 20 0.42 1.83 -5.30
C ASN A 20 -0.63 2.79 -5.88
N LEU A 21 -1.42 3.38 -4.97
CA LEU A 21 -2.26 4.54 -5.27
C LEU A 21 -1.44 5.83 -5.30
N GLU A 22 -0.32 5.89 -4.58
CA GLU A 22 0.61 7.03 -4.46
C GLU A 22 0.06 8.26 -3.71
N THR A 23 -1.20 8.66 -3.93
CA THR A 23 -1.79 9.84 -3.26
C THR A 23 -3.33 9.79 -3.24
N VAL A 24 -3.96 10.86 -2.73
CA VAL A 24 -5.40 11.04 -2.63
C VAL A 24 -6.06 11.41 -3.98
N PRO A 25 -7.35 11.12 -4.19
CA PRO A 25 -8.03 11.34 -5.48
C PRO A 25 -7.89 12.76 -6.05
N ARG A 26 -7.97 13.79 -5.20
CA ARG A 26 -7.84 15.20 -5.60
C ARG A 26 -6.48 15.52 -6.23
N LEU A 27 -5.40 14.88 -5.76
CA LEU A 27 -4.02 15.10 -6.22
C LEU A 27 -3.60 14.12 -7.32
N TYR A 28 -4.43 13.13 -7.63
CA TYR A 28 -4.06 11.98 -8.46
C TYR A 28 -3.57 12.37 -9.86
N LYS A 29 -4.29 13.26 -10.55
CA LYS A 29 -3.92 13.73 -11.89
C LYS A 29 -2.61 14.53 -11.90
N GLN A 30 -2.32 15.24 -10.81
CA GLN A 30 -1.11 16.02 -10.65
C GLN A 30 0.11 15.13 -10.35
N ALA A 31 -0.06 14.15 -9.46
CA ALA A 31 1.01 13.23 -9.09
C ALA A 31 1.26 12.14 -10.15
N ARG A 32 0.21 11.72 -10.87
CA ARG A 32 0.25 10.60 -11.82
C ARG A 32 -0.57 10.89 -13.09
N PRO A 33 -0.07 11.75 -14.01
CA PRO A 33 -0.76 12.02 -15.26
C PRO A 33 -1.10 10.75 -16.04
N GLY A 34 -2.36 10.62 -16.48
CA GLY A 34 -2.84 9.47 -17.26
C GLY A 34 -3.25 8.23 -16.45
N SER A 35 -3.19 8.29 -15.12
CA SER A 35 -3.70 7.23 -14.24
C SER A 35 -5.05 7.60 -13.63
N ASP A 36 -5.80 6.57 -13.20
CA ASP A 36 -7.11 6.72 -12.58
C ASP A 36 -7.17 6.02 -11.22
N TYR A 37 -7.69 6.75 -10.22
CA TYR A 37 -7.74 6.29 -8.83
C TYR A 37 -8.63 5.05 -8.68
N GLN A 38 -9.83 5.10 -9.27
CA GLN A 38 -10.79 4.01 -9.17
C GLN A 38 -10.31 2.78 -9.93
N PHE A 39 -9.68 2.96 -11.10
CA PHE A 39 -9.05 1.89 -11.85
C PHE A 39 -7.99 1.15 -11.03
N SER A 40 -7.19 1.89 -10.26
CA SER A 40 -6.14 1.32 -9.41
C SER A 40 -6.71 0.49 -8.26
N LEU A 41 -7.79 0.97 -7.61
CA LEU A 41 -8.52 0.18 -6.62
C LEU A 41 -9.13 -1.09 -7.22
N THR A 42 -9.80 -0.96 -8.36
CA THR A 42 -10.42 -2.10 -9.06
C THR A 42 -9.38 -3.09 -9.60
N LEU A 43 -8.15 -2.67 -9.89
CA LEU A 43 -7.06 -3.58 -10.24
C LEU A 43 -6.72 -4.52 -9.07
N LEU A 44 -6.51 -3.96 -7.89
CA LEU A 44 -6.18 -4.73 -6.69
C LEU A 44 -7.35 -5.64 -6.27
N GLU A 45 -8.58 -5.12 -6.31
CA GLU A 45 -9.78 -5.92 -6.00
C GLU A 45 -9.92 -7.12 -6.95
N ARG A 46 -9.65 -6.94 -8.24
CA ARG A 46 -9.67 -8.05 -9.22
C ARG A 46 -8.56 -9.06 -8.96
N ALA A 47 -7.34 -8.60 -8.64
CA ALA A 47 -6.25 -9.49 -8.28
C ALA A 47 -6.62 -10.33 -7.05
N LYS A 48 -7.22 -9.73 -6.02
CA LYS A 48 -7.70 -10.44 -4.84
C LYS A 48 -8.80 -11.45 -5.16
N LYS A 49 -9.74 -11.13 -6.04
CA LYS A 49 -10.79 -12.06 -6.49
C LYS A 49 -10.24 -13.23 -7.30
N GLN A 50 -9.25 -12.97 -8.15
CA GLN A 50 -8.62 -14.00 -8.99
C GLN A 50 -7.70 -14.91 -8.19
N TRP A 51 -6.95 -14.36 -7.23
CA TRP A 51 -6.01 -15.09 -6.39
C TRP A 51 -6.25 -14.78 -4.90
N PRO A 52 -7.27 -15.37 -4.26
CA PRO A 52 -7.66 -15.03 -2.89
C PRO A 52 -6.55 -15.20 -1.84
N GLN A 53 -5.66 -16.17 -2.09
CA GLN A 53 -4.54 -16.50 -1.21
C GLN A 53 -3.33 -15.59 -1.40
N MET A 54 -3.26 -14.82 -2.50
CA MET A 54 -2.17 -13.88 -2.73
C MET A 54 -2.49 -12.56 -2.00
N PRO A 55 -1.64 -12.12 -1.06
CA PRO A 55 -1.80 -10.83 -0.41
C PRO A 55 -1.70 -9.69 -1.42
N THR A 56 -2.55 -8.69 -1.24
CA THR A 56 -2.54 -7.45 -2.00
C THR A 56 -2.00 -6.30 -1.16
N LYS A 57 -1.17 -5.47 -1.79
CA LYS A 57 -0.53 -4.34 -1.14
C LYS A 57 -0.69 -3.08 -1.96
N SER A 58 -0.77 -1.95 -1.26
CA SER A 58 -0.69 -0.63 -1.86
C SER A 58 -0.03 0.35 -0.90
N GLY A 59 0.34 1.52 -1.39
CA GLY A 59 0.83 2.62 -0.56
C GLY A 59 0.38 3.98 -1.05
N ILE A 60 0.49 4.96 -0.16
CA ILE A 60 0.43 6.39 -0.48
C ILE A 60 1.62 7.11 0.16
N MET A 61 2.06 8.18 -0.49
CA MET A 61 3.04 9.10 0.04
C MET A 61 2.34 10.33 0.60
N LEU A 62 2.76 10.76 1.78
CA LEU A 62 2.23 11.91 2.49
C LEU A 62 3.14 13.13 2.35
N GLY A 63 2.56 14.32 2.31
CA GLY A 63 3.26 15.59 2.18
C GLY A 63 3.11 16.25 0.82
N LEU A 64 2.18 15.80 -0.03
CA LEU A 64 1.89 16.42 -1.33
C LEU A 64 0.76 17.46 -1.26
N GLY A 65 0.15 17.65 -0.08
CA GLY A 65 -0.93 18.61 0.16
C GLY A 65 -2.28 17.95 0.42
N GLU A 66 -2.29 16.65 0.69
CA GLU A 66 -3.44 15.92 1.20
C GLU A 66 -3.76 16.32 2.64
N THR A 67 -5.04 16.25 3.00
CA THR A 67 -5.51 16.44 4.37
C THR A 67 -5.63 15.09 5.09
N ARG A 68 -5.63 15.12 6.43
CA ARG A 68 -5.88 13.91 7.24
C ARG A 68 -7.17 13.21 6.83
N GLY A 69 -8.27 13.94 6.67
CA GLY A 69 -9.56 13.37 6.26
C GLY A 69 -9.49 12.64 4.92
N GLU A 70 -8.77 13.19 3.95
CA GLU A 70 -8.57 12.52 2.66
C GLU A 70 -7.72 11.25 2.78
N ILE A 71 -6.71 11.23 3.65
CA ILE A 71 -5.91 10.03 3.94
C ILE A 71 -6.80 8.93 4.53
N LEU A 72 -7.58 9.26 5.57
CA LEU A 72 -8.48 8.29 6.21
C LEU A 72 -9.50 7.72 5.21
N GLN A 73 -10.05 8.57 4.33
CA GLN A 73 -10.96 8.11 3.26
C GLN A 73 -10.27 7.12 2.31
N VAL A 74 -9.03 7.40 1.90
CA VAL A 74 -8.27 6.46 1.05
C VAL A 74 -8.05 5.13 1.76
N MET A 75 -7.75 5.14 3.06
CA MET A 75 -7.58 3.91 3.84
C MET A 75 -8.88 3.08 3.90
N GLN A 76 -10.01 3.75 4.11
CA GLN A 76 -11.34 3.11 4.06
C GLN A 76 -11.64 2.55 2.67
N ASP A 77 -11.36 3.31 1.62
CA ASP A 77 -11.56 2.86 0.23
C ASP A 77 -10.71 1.63 -0.06
N MET A 78 -9.44 1.61 0.39
CA MET A 78 -8.58 0.44 0.23
C MET A 78 -9.15 -0.81 0.90
N ARG A 79 -9.66 -0.68 2.14
CA ARG A 79 -10.30 -1.80 2.84
C ARG A 79 -11.59 -2.27 2.17
N LYS A 80 -12.42 -1.35 1.69
CA LYS A 80 -13.63 -1.66 0.91
C LYS A 80 -13.32 -2.49 -0.33
N HIS A 81 -12.12 -2.34 -0.90
CA HIS A 81 -11.64 -3.12 -2.05
C HIS A 81 -10.82 -4.36 -1.66
N ASN A 82 -10.86 -4.76 -0.38
CA ASN A 82 -10.17 -5.93 0.17
C ASN A 82 -8.64 -5.90 -0.01
N ILE A 83 -8.02 -4.72 0.05
CA ILE A 83 -6.56 -4.58 0.02
C ILE A 83 -5.99 -4.98 1.38
N ASP A 84 -5.09 -5.97 1.41
CA ASP A 84 -4.64 -6.59 2.65
C ASP A 84 -3.63 -5.73 3.42
N MET A 85 -2.74 -5.03 2.72
CA MET A 85 -1.60 -4.34 3.31
C MET A 85 -1.48 -2.90 2.83
N ILE A 86 -1.02 -2.00 3.70
CA ILE A 86 -0.81 -0.59 3.38
C ILE A 86 0.56 -0.08 3.84
N THR A 87 1.18 0.76 3.01
CA THR A 87 2.33 1.58 3.41
C THR A 87 2.00 3.08 3.37
N LEU A 88 2.33 3.79 4.44
CA LEU A 88 2.25 5.24 4.56
C LEU A 88 3.66 5.80 4.78
N GLY A 89 4.18 6.56 3.80
CA GLY A 89 5.53 7.10 3.85
C GLY A 89 5.59 8.58 3.54
N GLN A 90 6.61 9.29 4.04
CA GLN A 90 6.81 10.70 3.69
C GLN A 90 7.29 10.81 2.23
N TYR A 91 6.61 11.65 1.46
CA TYR A 91 7.09 12.11 0.16
C TYR A 91 8.34 12.95 0.36
N LEU A 92 9.43 12.51 -0.26
CA LEU A 92 10.68 13.25 -0.35
C LEU A 92 10.87 13.69 -1.79
N GLN A 93 10.91 15.00 -2.00
CA GLN A 93 11.08 15.58 -3.32
C GLN A 93 12.42 15.12 -3.93
N PRO A 94 12.42 14.38 -5.05
CA PRO A 94 13.67 13.88 -5.64
C PRO A 94 14.54 14.99 -6.22
N SER A 95 13.92 16.01 -6.81
CA SER A 95 14.60 17.19 -7.34
C SER A 95 13.65 18.38 -7.43
N ARG A 96 14.20 19.58 -7.66
CA ARG A 96 13.43 20.84 -7.76
C ARG A 96 12.37 20.87 -8.87
N HIS A 97 12.45 19.97 -9.85
CA HIS A 97 11.47 19.86 -10.94
C HIS A 97 10.26 18.97 -10.59
N HIS A 98 10.32 18.25 -9.47
CA HIS A 98 9.21 17.45 -8.97
C HIS A 98 8.31 18.28 -8.05
N LEU A 99 7.12 17.76 -7.75
CA LEU A 99 6.18 18.40 -6.82
C LEU A 99 6.90 18.77 -5.52
N ALA A 100 6.66 19.98 -5.02
CA ALA A 100 7.22 20.44 -3.76
C ALA A 100 6.53 19.76 -2.58
N VAL A 101 7.29 19.45 -1.53
CA VAL A 101 6.74 18.99 -0.26
C VAL A 101 5.90 20.12 0.34
N GLN A 102 4.62 19.85 0.62
CA GLN A 102 3.68 20.78 1.25
C GLN A 102 3.67 20.65 2.77
N LYS A 103 3.93 19.44 3.29
CA LYS A 103 3.97 19.14 4.72
C LYS A 103 4.97 18.02 5.00
N TYR A 104 5.74 18.18 6.06
CA TYR A 104 6.43 17.07 6.71
C TYR A 104 5.54 16.59 7.86
N TRP A 105 5.05 15.36 7.73
CA TRP A 105 4.24 14.73 8.76
C TRP A 105 5.14 14.26 9.91
N THR A 106 4.69 14.43 11.15
CA THR A 106 5.50 14.03 12.32
C THR A 106 5.42 12.51 12.54
N PRO A 107 6.42 11.90 13.22
CA PRO A 107 6.35 10.49 13.60
C PRO A 107 5.04 10.13 14.32
N GLU A 108 4.58 10.98 15.23
CA GLU A 108 3.34 10.76 16.00
C GLU A 108 2.11 10.76 15.08
N GLU A 109 2.07 11.63 14.07
CA GLU A 109 0.97 11.60 13.10
C GLU A 109 1.00 10.33 12.23
N PHE A 110 2.19 9.78 11.94
CA PHE A 110 2.30 8.48 11.27
C PHE A 110 1.85 7.33 12.19
N ASP A 111 2.18 7.38 13.48
CA ASP A 111 1.75 6.37 14.46
C ASP A 111 0.23 6.34 14.56
N GLU A 112 -0.43 7.51 14.68
CA GLU A 112 -1.89 7.62 14.72
C GLU A 112 -2.57 7.08 13.45
N LEU A 113 -1.96 7.29 12.27
CA LEU A 113 -2.44 6.70 11.02
C LEU A 113 -2.20 5.18 10.99
N GLY A 114 -1.10 4.70 11.58
CA GLY A 114 -0.81 3.29 11.77
C GLY A 114 -1.90 2.59 12.57
N GLU A 115 -2.19 3.11 13.76
CA GLU A 115 -3.24 2.62 14.66
C GLU A 115 -4.61 2.62 13.97
N TYR A 116 -4.92 3.66 13.20
CA TYR A 116 -6.16 3.72 12.43
C TYR A 116 -6.22 2.62 11.35
N GLY A 117 -5.11 2.33 10.70
CA GLY A 117 -5.00 1.21 9.75
C GLY A 117 -5.26 -0.13 10.42
N ASP A 118 -4.68 -0.36 11.59
CA ASP A 118 -4.91 -1.58 12.36
C ASP A 118 -6.39 -1.72 12.78
N GLN A 119 -7.02 -0.64 13.22
CA GLN A 119 -8.46 -0.61 13.55
C GLN A 119 -9.36 -0.91 12.35
N LEU A 120 -8.96 -0.49 11.15
CA LEU A 120 -9.64 -0.82 9.90
C LEU A 120 -9.41 -2.27 9.43
N GLY A 121 -8.52 -3.01 10.09
CA GLY A 121 -8.27 -4.42 9.83
C GLY A 121 -7.43 -4.68 8.59
N PHE A 122 -6.44 -3.83 8.30
CA PHE A 122 -5.33 -4.24 7.42
C PHE A 122 -4.56 -5.39 8.10
N ALA A 123 -4.08 -6.36 7.31
CA ALA A 123 -3.25 -7.45 7.82
C ALA A 123 -1.83 -6.98 8.19
N ASN A 124 -1.35 -5.94 7.52
CA ASN A 124 -0.10 -5.28 7.84
C ASN A 124 -0.17 -3.78 7.49
N VAL A 125 0.30 -2.95 8.41
CA VAL A 125 0.41 -1.50 8.26
C VAL A 125 1.85 -1.10 8.51
N ALA A 126 2.51 -0.56 7.49
CA ALA A 126 3.80 0.10 7.66
C ALA A 126 3.59 1.61 7.55
N SER A 127 3.72 2.33 8.65
CA SER A 127 3.51 3.78 8.72
C SER A 127 4.74 4.46 9.32
N GLY A 128 5.31 5.44 8.61
CA GLY A 128 6.43 6.21 9.14
C GLY A 128 7.17 7.04 8.09
N PRO A 129 7.95 8.05 8.50
CA PRO A 129 8.61 8.96 7.55
C PRO A 129 9.51 8.25 6.52
N MET A 130 10.24 7.23 6.97
CA MET A 130 11.19 6.49 6.13
C MET A 130 10.59 5.25 5.45
N VAL A 131 9.31 4.95 5.68
CA VAL A 131 8.65 3.81 5.04
C VAL A 131 8.61 4.01 3.53
N ARG A 132 8.88 2.93 2.81
CA ARG A 132 8.76 2.81 1.35
C ARG A 132 7.97 1.56 1.02
N SER A 133 7.44 1.48 -0.20
CA SER A 133 6.63 0.33 -0.63
C SER A 133 7.38 -1.02 -0.54
N SER A 134 8.71 -1.01 -0.67
CA SER A 134 9.59 -2.17 -0.52
C SER A 134 10.19 -2.35 0.88
N TYR A 135 9.98 -1.39 1.80
CA TYR A 135 10.52 -1.48 3.16
C TYR A 135 9.94 -2.72 3.84
N HIS A 136 10.81 -3.65 4.26
CA HIS A 136 10.47 -4.92 4.92
C HIS A 136 9.56 -5.87 4.13
N ALA A 137 9.58 -5.86 2.79
CA ALA A 137 8.75 -6.77 1.99
C ALA A 137 8.98 -8.26 2.35
N ASP A 138 10.23 -8.60 2.66
CA ASP A 138 10.70 -9.92 3.05
C ASP A 138 10.16 -10.32 4.45
N LEU A 139 10.21 -9.43 5.43
CA LEU A 139 9.65 -9.68 6.78
C LEU A 139 8.12 -9.74 6.77
N GLN A 140 7.46 -8.92 5.94
CA GLN A 140 6.01 -8.91 5.78
C GLN A 140 5.46 -10.17 5.11
N ALA A 141 6.17 -10.73 4.12
CA ALA A 141 5.79 -11.98 3.49
C ALA A 141 5.93 -13.17 4.45
N HIS A 142 6.97 -13.15 5.31
CA HIS A 142 7.22 -14.21 6.29
C HIS A 142 6.21 -14.24 7.44
N GLU A 143 5.70 -13.10 7.94
CA GLU A 143 4.68 -13.07 8.99
C GLU A 143 3.34 -13.68 8.53
N LEU A 144 3.01 -13.58 7.24
CA LEU A 144 1.80 -14.18 6.66
C LEU A 144 1.93 -15.70 6.43
N ALA A 145 3.15 -16.21 6.21
CA ALA A 145 3.43 -17.63 6.05
C ALA A 145 3.61 -18.39 7.39
N GLY A 146 3.67 -17.68 8.52
CA GLY A 146 4.15 -18.17 9.82
C GLY A 146 3.15 -18.81 10.77
N GLN A 147 1.91 -19.16 10.35
CA GLN A 147 0.96 -19.92 11.20
C GLN A 147 1.06 -21.45 11.02
N THR A 148 2.25 -21.98 10.74
CA THR A 148 2.52 -23.41 10.91
C THR A 148 3.49 -23.58 12.07
N ARG A 149 3.01 -24.20 13.16
CA ARG A 149 3.79 -24.53 14.35
C ARG A 149 5.10 -25.24 13.95
N ILE A 150 6.22 -24.55 14.06
CA ILE A 150 7.55 -25.15 14.00
C ILE A 150 7.95 -25.53 15.43
N ASN A 151 7.95 -26.84 15.71
CA ASN A 151 8.55 -27.41 16.90
C ASN A 151 10.06 -27.11 16.88
N PRO A 152 10.65 -26.54 17.96
CA PRO A 152 12.08 -26.33 18.02
C PRO A 152 12.77 -27.66 18.28
N CYS A 153 13.59 -28.12 17.32
CA CYS A 153 14.57 -29.16 17.56
C CYS A 153 15.87 -28.48 17.98
N TYR A 154 16.25 -28.67 19.25
CA TYR A 154 17.55 -28.30 19.79
C TYR A 154 18.60 -29.32 19.35
N THR A 155 19.76 -28.83 18.92
CA THR A 155 21.07 -29.45 19.15
C THR A 155 22.02 -28.39 19.63
#